data_AF-A0A497MIL5-F1
#
_entry.id   AF-A0A497MIL5-F1
#
_cell.length_a   1.000
_cell.length_b   1.000
_cell.length_c   1.000
_cell.angle_alpha   90.00
_cell.angle_beta   90.00
_cell.angle_gamma   90.00
#
_symmetry.space_group_name_H-M   'P 1'
#
loop_
_entity.id
_entity.type
_entity.pdbx_description
1 polymer ?
#
loop_
_entity_poly.entity_id
_entity_poly.type
_entity_poly.pdbx_seq_one_letter_code
_entity_poly.pdbx_strand_id
1 'polypeptide(L)' 'MSVVSVRVDKRVKEMLEKEGVNIADEIRRFLSDLAWRIELRRALERLDESLKDVPPAEIDFSVRSVRGDREDH' A
#
# COMPACT_ATOMS: atom_id res chain seq x y z
N MET A 1 -21.38 5.12 6.24
CA MET A 1 -20.26 6.09 6.32
C MET A 1 -20.03 6.45 7.78
N SER A 2 -18.78 6.55 8.20
CA SER A 2 -18.39 7.01 9.55
C SER A 2 -17.87 8.45 9.49
N VAL A 3 -18.09 9.22 10.55
CA VAL A 3 -17.61 10.61 10.65
C VAL A 3 -16.44 10.66 11.62
N VAL A 4 -15.38 11.35 11.22
CA VAL A 4 -14.22 11.67 12.07
C VAL A 4 -14.17 13.18 12.22
N SER A 5 -14.21 13.67 13.47
CA SER A 5 -14.07 15.08 13.79
C SER A 5 -12.84 15.30 14.66
N VAL A 6 -11.93 16.17 14.22
CA VAL A 6 -10.69 16.47 14.94
C VAL A 6 -10.61 17.97 15.18
N ARG A 7 -10.20 18.37 16.39
CA ARG A 7 -9.89 19.77 16.68
C ARG A 7 -8.55 20.12 16.07
N VAL A 8 -8.51 21.24 15.36
CA VAL A 8 -7.29 21.79 14.77
C VAL A 8 -7.15 23.25 15.19
N ASP A 9 -5.93 23.75 15.18
CA ASP A 9 -5.67 25.16 15.42
C ASP A 9 -6.43 26.02 14.38
N LYS A 10 -7.11 27.06 14.87
CA LYS A 10 -7.90 27.96 14.02
C LYS A 10 -7.06 28.58 12.90
N ARG A 11 -5.82 28.98 13.20
CA ARG A 11 -4.90 29.57 12.23
C ARG A 11 -4.58 28.61 11.09
N VAL A 12 -4.44 27.31 11.37
CA VAL A 12 -4.16 26.28 10.35
C VAL A 12 -5.36 26.12 9.43
N LYS A 13 -6.55 25.96 10.00
CA LYS A 13 -7.78 25.82 9.21
C LYS A 13 -7.99 27.03 8.29
N GLU A 14 -7.87 28.24 8.84
CA GLU A 14 -8.07 29.48 8.07
C GLU A 14 -7.04 29.66 6.95
N MET A 15 -5.77 29.29 7.20
CA MET A 15 -4.74 29.34 6.18
C MET A 15 -5.05 28.38 5.02
N LEU A 16 -5.42 27.13 5.33
CA LEU A 16 -5.78 26.15 4.30
C LEU A 16 -7.01 26.57 3.50
N GLU A 17 -8.04 27.10 4.17
CA GLU A 17 -9.25 27.59 3.49
C GLU A 17 -8.95 28.80 2.58
N LYS A 18 -8.08 29.73 3.01
CA LYS A 18 -7.66 30.89 2.20
C LYS A 18 -6.92 30.51 0.92
N GLU A 19 -6.10 29.46 0.99
CA GLU A 19 -5.40 28.91 -0.18
C GLU A 19 -6.30 28.01 -1.04
N GLY A 20 -7.61 27.92 -0.73
CA GLY A 20 -8.57 27.14 -1.51
C GLY A 20 -8.47 25.61 -1.32
N VAL A 21 -7.81 25.16 -0.25
CA VAL A 21 -7.64 23.72 0.01
C VAL A 21 -8.96 23.12 0.52
N ASN A 22 -9.45 22.09 -0.17
CA ASN A 22 -10.55 21.29 0.33
C ASN A 22 -10.05 20.31 1.42
N ILE A 23 -10.09 20.78 2.67
CA ILE A 23 -9.62 20.03 3.85
C ILE A 23 -10.30 18.65 3.96
N ALA A 24 -11.59 18.56 3.63
CA ALA A 24 -12.34 17.31 3.77
C ALA A 24 -11.90 16.24 2.76
N ASP A 25 -11.57 16.65 1.53
CA ASP A 25 -11.04 15.75 0.52
C ASP A 25 -9.59 15.36 0.83
N GLU A 26 -8.77 16.31 1.30
CA GLU A 26 -7.38 16.03 1.66
C GLU A 26 -7.28 15.04 2.83
N ILE A 27 -8.06 15.23 3.89
CA ILE A 27 -8.14 14.27 5.00
C ILE A 27 -8.63 12.90 4.53
N ARG A 28 -9.64 12.86 3.64
CA ARG A 28 -10.13 11.58 3.09
C ARG A 28 -9.06 10.85 2.30
N ARG A 29 -8.33 11.55 1.42
CA ARG A 29 -7.22 10.96 0.65
C ARG A 29 -6.13 10.45 1.58
N PHE A 30 -5.69 11.28 2.52
CA PHE A 30 -4.66 10.90 3.48
C PHE A 30 -5.02 9.64 4.29
N LEU A 31 -6.24 9.58 4.84
CA LEU A 31 -6.68 8.43 5.62
C LEU A 31 -6.84 7.18 4.76
N SER A 32 -7.28 7.32 3.51
CA SER A 32 -7.42 6.19 2.57
C SER A 32 -6.06 5.61 2.20
N ASP A 33 -5.10 6.48 1.86
CA ASP A 33 -3.73 6.08 1.53
C ASP A 33 -3.05 5.43 2.74
N LEU A 34 -3.28 5.96 3.94
CA LEU A 34 -2.74 5.40 5.17
C LEU A 34 -3.32 3.99 5.44
N ALA A 35 -4.63 3.82 5.29
CA ALA A 35 -5.29 2.52 5.45
C ALA A 35 -4.75 1.51 4.45
N TRP A 36 -4.65 1.89 3.18
CA TRP A 36 -4.10 1.04 2.13
C TRP A 36 -2.66 0.59 2.43
N ARG A 37 -1.80 1.50 2.90
CA ARG A 37 -0.42 1.16 3.28
C ARG A 37 -0.36 0.15 4.43
N ILE A 38 -1.28 0.27 5.40
CA ILE A 38 -1.38 -0.69 6.51
C ILE A 38 -1.82 -2.07 5.99
N GLU A 39 -2.81 -2.11 5.10
CA GLU A 39 -3.28 -3.35 4.48
C GLU A 39 -2.20 -4.03 3.66
N LEU A 40 -1.48 -3.27 2.82
CA LEU A 40 -0.36 -3.77 2.03
C LEU A 40 0.73 -4.36 2.91
N ARG A 41 1.13 -3.66 3.98
CA ARG A 41 2.14 -4.18 4.93
C ARG A 41 1.69 -5.50 5.53
N ARG A 42 0.44 -5.59 6.01
CA ARG A 42 -0.11 -6.84 6.55
C ARG A 42 -0.18 -7.96 5.51
N ALA A 43 -0.43 -7.64 4.25
CA ALA A 43 -0.45 -8.61 3.17
C ALA A 43 0.95 -9.18 2.90
N LEU A 44 1.98 -8.32 2.90
CA LEU A 44 3.38 -8.74 2.77
C LEU A 44 3.82 -9.60 3.96
N GLU A 45 3.47 -9.21 5.20
CA GLU A 45 3.76 -10.00 6.41
C GLU A 45 3.12 -11.40 6.33
N ARG A 46 1.87 -11.50 5.87
CA ARG A 46 1.21 -12.80 5.67
C ARG A 46 1.86 -13.64 4.58
N LEU A 47 2.32 -13.00 3.50
CA LEU A 47 3.01 -13.68 2.41
C LEU A 47 4.35 -14.23 2.90
N ASP A 48 5.12 -13.43 3.62
CA ASP A 48 6.41 -13.82 4.20
C ASP A 48 6.25 -15.01 5.16
N GLU A 49 5.26 -14.94 6.06
CA GLU A 49 4.94 -16.05 6.98
C GLU A 49 4.52 -17.32 6.21
N SER A 50 3.81 -17.19 5.10
CA SER A 50 3.40 -18.34 4.28
C SER A 50 4.57 -18.97 3.52
N LEU A 51 5.63 -18.20 3.27
CA LEU A 51 6.82 -18.64 2.53
C LEU A 51 8.00 -18.98 3.45
N LYS A 52 7.87 -18.82 4.76
CA LYS A 52 8.98 -18.99 5.72
C LYS A 52 9.71 -20.34 5.63
N ASP A 53 8.96 -21.40 5.29
CA ASP A 53 9.47 -22.77 5.18
C ASP A 53 9.73 -23.19 3.72
N VAL A 54 9.47 -22.30 2.76
CA VAL A 54 9.70 -22.55 1.34
C VAL A 54 11.16 -22.25 1.01
N PRO A 55 11.95 -23.24 0.58
CA PRO A 55 13.34 -22.99 0.20
C PRO A 55 13.37 -22.03 -1.01
N PRO A 56 14.40 -21.17 -1.09
CA PRO A 56 14.56 -20.32 -2.26
C PRO A 56 14.70 -21.17 -3.52
N ALA A 57 14.19 -20.65 -4.63
CA ALA A 57 14.37 -21.29 -5.93
C ALA A 57 15.86 -21.43 -6.25
N GLU A 58 16.22 -22.51 -6.95
CA GLU A 58 17.58 -22.70 -7.45
C GLU A 58 17.98 -21.51 -8.35
N ILE A 59 19.27 -21.17 -8.31
CA ILE A 59 19.84 -20.19 -9.24
C ILE A 59 19.55 -20.66 -10.67
N ASP A 60 19.15 -19.73 -11.53
CA ASP A 60 18.74 -19.96 -12.92
C ASP A 60 17.52 -20.86 -13.13
N PHE A 61 16.75 -21.19 -12.07
CA PHE A 61 15.50 -21.94 -12.20
C PHE A 61 14.55 -21.28 -13.19
N SER A 62 14.32 -19.97 -13.05
CA SER A 62 13.40 -19.23 -13.93
C SER A 62 13.86 -19.23 -15.40
N VAL A 63 15.16 -19.10 -15.65
CA VAL A 63 15.72 -19.10 -17.02
C VAL A 63 15.58 -20.48 -17.66
N ARG A 64 15.90 -21.56 -16.91
CA ARG A 64 15.74 -22.94 -17.38
C ARG A 64 14.29 -23.29 -17.62
N SER A 65 13.39 -22.93 -16.70
CA SER A 65 11.96 -23.22 -16.81
C SER A 65 11.35 -22.56 -18.05
N VAL A 66 11.67 -21.29 -18.33
CA VAL A 66 11.13 -20.58 -19.50
C VAL A 66 11.72 -21.10 -20.82
N ARG A 67 13.00 -21.52 -20.83
CA ARG A 67 13.60 -22.13 -22.02
C ARG A 67 13.04 -23.51 -22.30
N GLY A 68 12.92 -24.38 -21.30
CA GLY A 68 12.35 -25.71 -21.44
C GLY A 68 10.91 -25.66 -22.01
N ASP A 69 10.07 -24.80 -21.45
CA ASP A 69 8.68 -24.64 -21.91
C ASP A 69 8.56 -24.15 -23.37
N ARG A 70 9.58 -23.46 -23.90
CA ARG A 70 9.64 -23.04 -25.31
C ARG A 70 10.21 -24.11 -26.24
N GLU A 71 11.11 -24.94 -25.75
CA GLU A 71 11.79 -25.97 -26.53
C GLU A 71 10.97 -27.26 -26.64
N ASP A 72 10.02 -27.49 -25.72
CA ASP A 72 9.08 -28.62 -25.73
C ASP A 72 7.85 -28.40 -26.65
N HIS A 73 7.85 -27.36 -27.50
CA HIS A 73 6.76 -27.04 -28.45
C HIS A 73 7.21 -26.94 -29.91
#